data_AF-A0A9P0PGC3-F1
#
_entry.id   AF-A0A9P0PGC3-F1
#
_cell.length_a   1.000
_cell.length_b   1.000
_cell.length_c   1.000
_cell.angle_alpha   90.00
_cell.angle_beta   90.00
_cell.angle_gamma   90.00
#
_symmetry.space_group_name_H-M   'P 1'
#
loop_
_entity.id
_entity.type
_entity.pdbx_description
1 polymer ?
#
loop_
_entity_poly.entity_id
_entity_poly.type
_entity_poly.pdbx_seq_one_letter_code
_entity_poly.pdbx_strand_id
1 'polypeptide(L)'
;MTTSTSVACQLKVHCRIWLYVCKQQAKLLKRQVFKMNQDEKMIEDQNLSLGQPLSDFLQQLEDYTPTIPDAVTCYYLRSSGFEPKDPRLVRLISIAAQKFISDIANDALQHCKMRTTNSSSSKQGTKDRRYCLTMEDLTPALAEFGITIKKPHYYV
;
A
#
# COMPACT_ATOMS: atom_id res chain seq x y z
N MET A 1 60.96 16.29 -7.63
CA MET A 1 60.29 15.73 -6.44
C MET A 1 58.92 16.37 -6.33
N THR A 2 57.93 15.81 -7.01
CA THR A 2 56.55 16.33 -7.03
C THR A 2 55.63 15.18 -6.65
N THR A 3 54.90 15.33 -5.54
CA THR A 3 53.52 14.83 -5.29
C THR A 3 53.26 14.84 -3.79
N SER A 4 52.62 15.89 -3.24
CA SER A 4 51.89 15.76 -1.97
C SER A 4 50.97 16.95 -1.68
N THR A 5 49.94 17.19 -2.51
CA THR A 5 48.86 18.14 -2.17
C THR A 5 47.47 17.72 -2.67
N SER A 6 47.22 16.44 -2.95
CA SER A 6 45.93 16.00 -3.55
C SER A 6 44.96 15.28 -2.59
N VAL A 7 45.41 14.82 -1.41
CA VAL A 7 44.57 14.00 -0.53
C VAL A 7 43.69 14.79 0.45
N ALA A 8 44.03 16.06 0.76
CA ALA A 8 43.28 16.85 1.75
C ALA A 8 41.95 17.45 1.21
N CYS A 9 41.84 17.69 -0.11
CA CYS A 9 40.61 18.20 -0.72
C CYS A 9 39.52 17.14 -0.90
N GLN A 10 39.88 15.87 -1.11
CA GLN A 10 38.94 14.77 -1.35
C GLN A 10 38.09 14.43 -0.10
N LEU A 11 38.63 14.56 1.11
CA LEU A 11 37.91 14.18 2.33
C LEU A 11 36.79 15.18 2.73
N LYS A 12 36.95 16.48 2.41
CA LYS A 12 35.94 17.51 2.72
C LYS A 12 34.71 17.44 1.82
N VAL A 13 34.87 17.03 0.57
CA VAL A 13 33.76 16.91 -0.39
C VAL A 13 32.87 15.71 -0.02
N HIS A 14 33.48 14.61 0.44
CA HIS A 14 32.76 13.40 0.81
C HIS A 14 31.90 13.58 2.08
N CYS A 15 32.37 14.36 3.06
CA CYS A 15 31.60 14.65 4.27
C CYS A 15 30.35 15.51 3.98
N ARG A 16 30.46 16.50 3.08
CA ARG A 16 29.29 17.32 2.67
C ARG A 16 28.29 16.52 1.84
N ILE A 17 28.75 15.62 0.97
CA ILE A 17 27.88 14.73 0.19
C ILE A 17 27.20 13.71 1.11
N TRP A 18 27.91 13.12 2.08
CA TRP A 18 27.32 12.17 3.03
C TRP A 18 26.30 12.84 3.95
N LEU A 19 26.55 14.07 4.42
CA LEU A 19 25.55 14.86 5.14
C LEU A 19 24.32 15.18 4.26
N TYR A 20 24.52 15.48 2.97
CA TYR A 20 23.43 15.80 2.06
C TYR A 20 22.57 14.57 1.73
N VAL A 21 23.20 13.42 1.52
CA VAL A 21 22.52 12.13 1.31
C VAL A 21 21.79 11.70 2.58
N CYS A 22 22.42 11.80 3.76
CA CYS A 22 21.77 11.47 5.04
C CYS A 22 20.58 12.41 5.34
N LYS A 23 20.71 13.71 5.04
CA LYS A 23 19.63 14.69 5.19
C LYS A 23 18.50 14.49 4.16
N GLN A 24 18.82 14.04 2.95
CA GLN A 24 17.83 13.70 1.92
C GLN A 24 17.14 12.36 2.20
N GLN A 25 17.85 11.39 2.74
CA GLN A 25 17.32 10.09 3.14
C GLN A 25 16.41 10.23 4.36
N ALA A 26 16.76 11.11 5.31
CA ALA A 26 15.88 11.50 6.41
C ALA A 26 14.62 12.27 5.93
N LYS A 27 14.71 13.05 4.83
CA LYS A 27 13.56 13.77 4.25
C LYS A 27 12.61 12.84 3.49
N LEU A 28 13.16 11.83 2.82
CA LEU A 28 12.40 10.77 2.15
C LEU A 28 11.77 9.81 3.15
N LEU A 29 12.50 9.40 4.20
CA LEU A 29 11.91 8.63 5.31
C LEU A 29 10.82 9.43 6.02
N LYS A 30 11.04 10.72 6.30
CA LYS A 30 9.98 11.59 6.87
C LYS A 30 8.78 11.73 5.92
N ARG A 31 8.97 11.76 4.60
CA ARG A 31 7.86 11.78 3.63
C ARG A 31 7.12 10.45 3.53
N GLN A 32 7.81 9.31 3.63
CA GLN A 32 7.20 7.98 3.61
C GLN A 32 6.47 7.69 4.93
N VAL A 33 7.09 8.03 6.05
CA VAL A 33 6.49 7.98 7.39
C VAL A 33 5.30 8.94 7.48
N PHE A 34 5.35 10.14 6.92
CA PHE A 34 4.20 11.07 6.87
C PHE A 34 3.06 10.58 5.98
N LYS A 35 3.34 9.82 4.91
CA LYS A 35 2.32 9.24 4.03
C LYS A 35 1.64 8.00 4.63
N MET A 36 2.28 7.31 5.57
CA MET A 36 1.70 6.16 6.29
C MET A 36 1.14 6.54 7.67
N ASN A 37 1.69 7.56 8.34
CA ASN A 37 1.17 8.07 9.62
C ASN A 37 -0.08 8.95 9.47
N GLN A 38 -0.41 9.40 8.26
CA GLN A 38 -1.65 10.16 8.05
C GLN A 38 -2.89 9.24 8.09
N ASP A 39 -2.72 7.93 7.89
CA ASP A 39 -3.79 6.94 7.94
C ASP A 39 -3.99 6.35 9.35
N GLU A 40 -2.94 6.24 10.18
CA GLU A 40 -3.06 5.63 11.52
C GLU A 40 -3.44 6.58 12.66
N LYS A 41 -3.28 7.91 12.51
CA LYS A 41 -3.51 8.85 13.64
C LYS A 41 -4.91 9.48 13.74
N MET A 42 -5.87 9.02 12.93
CA MET A 42 -7.25 9.52 12.95
C MET A 42 -8.27 8.52 13.50
N ILE A 43 -7.84 7.33 13.97
CA ILE A 43 -8.78 6.24 14.30
C ILE A 43 -9.22 6.27 15.79
N GLU A 44 -8.47 6.89 16.71
CA GLU A 44 -8.73 6.71 18.15
C GLU A 44 -9.60 7.79 18.84
N ASP A 45 -9.74 9.00 18.28
CA ASP A 45 -10.56 10.10 18.86
C ASP A 45 -12.01 10.18 18.33
N GLN A 46 -12.42 9.29 17.43
CA GLN A 46 -13.58 9.51 16.55
C GLN A 46 -14.94 9.02 17.10
N ASN A 47 -14.99 8.25 18.20
CA ASN A 47 -16.21 7.54 18.60
C ASN A 47 -17.46 8.40 18.94
N LEU A 48 -17.32 9.71 19.20
CA LEU A 48 -18.47 10.62 19.38
C LEU A 48 -18.77 11.51 18.15
N SER A 49 -17.80 11.70 17.25
CA SER A 49 -17.90 12.55 16.06
C SER A 49 -18.10 11.77 14.76
N LEU A 50 -18.16 10.42 14.78
CA LEU A 50 -18.35 9.56 13.60
C LEU A 50 -19.76 9.63 13.00
N GLY A 51 -20.78 10.06 13.76
CA GLY A 51 -22.16 10.07 13.28
C GLY A 51 -22.41 11.05 12.12
N GLN A 52 -21.83 12.25 12.21
CA GLN A 52 -21.92 13.31 11.19
C GLN A 52 -21.20 12.95 9.86
N PRO A 53 -19.93 12.50 9.85
CA PRO A 53 -19.26 12.12 8.62
C PRO A 53 -19.87 10.85 8.01
N LEU A 54 -20.46 9.96 8.82
CA LEU A 54 -21.15 8.77 8.30
C LEU A 54 -22.46 9.13 7.62
N SER A 55 -23.27 10.05 8.17
CA SER A 55 -24.49 10.50 7.51
C SER A 55 -24.19 11.17 6.17
N ASP A 56 -23.15 12.00 6.14
CA ASP A 56 -22.71 12.68 4.91
C ASP A 56 -22.18 11.68 3.89
N PHE A 57 -21.45 10.65 4.33
CA PHE A 57 -20.98 9.57 3.47
C PHE A 57 -22.14 8.73 2.90
N LEU A 58 -23.15 8.41 3.70
CA LEU A 58 -24.33 7.67 3.23
C LEU A 58 -25.12 8.45 2.18
N GLN A 59 -25.14 9.78 2.28
CA GLN A 59 -25.78 10.64 1.29
C GLN A 59 -24.99 10.65 -0.03
N GLN A 60 -23.66 10.62 0.03
CA GLN A 60 -22.80 10.52 -1.16
C GLN A 60 -22.90 9.17 -1.88
N LEU A 61 -23.30 8.09 -1.19
CA LEU A 61 -23.48 6.76 -1.79
C LEU A 61 -24.68 6.66 -2.74
N GLU A 62 -25.61 7.61 -2.70
CA GLU A 62 -26.78 7.63 -3.61
C GLU A 62 -26.38 7.93 -5.07
N ASP A 63 -25.29 8.66 -5.28
CA ASP A 63 -24.81 9.04 -6.61
C ASP A 63 -23.55 8.27 -7.06
N TYR A 64 -22.94 7.48 -6.17
CA TYR A 64 -21.75 6.73 -6.50
C TYR A 64 -22.05 5.43 -7.26
N THR A 65 -21.34 5.21 -8.37
CA THR A 65 -21.40 3.98 -9.15
C THR A 65 -20.14 3.16 -8.91
N PRO A 66 -20.19 2.09 -8.10
CA PRO A 66 -19.00 1.29 -7.80
C PRO A 66 -18.50 0.54 -9.04
N THR A 67 -17.19 0.27 -9.07
CA THR A 67 -16.53 -0.56 -10.10
C THR A 67 -17.13 -1.97 -10.22
N ILE A 68 -17.67 -2.51 -9.12
CA ILE A 68 -18.39 -3.79 -9.10
C ILE A 68 -19.87 -3.46 -9.36
N PRO A 69 -20.50 -4.06 -10.40
CA PRO A 69 -21.90 -3.78 -10.71
C PRO A 69 -22.84 -4.31 -9.62
N ASP A 70 -23.90 -3.56 -9.34
CA ASP A 70 -24.87 -3.85 -8.28
C ASP A 70 -25.49 -5.26 -8.40
N ALA A 71 -25.69 -5.76 -9.63
CA ALA A 71 -26.20 -7.11 -9.88
C ALA A 71 -25.31 -8.22 -9.30
N VAL A 72 -23.98 -8.06 -9.35
CA VAL A 72 -23.03 -9.04 -8.83
C VAL A 72 -23.08 -9.05 -7.31
N THR A 73 -23.08 -7.87 -6.70
CA THR A 73 -23.18 -7.74 -5.25
C THR A 73 -24.52 -8.30 -4.73
N CYS A 74 -25.63 -8.01 -5.41
CA CYS A 74 -26.94 -8.59 -5.07
C CYS A 74 -26.97 -10.12 -5.18
N TYR A 75 -26.29 -10.71 -6.18
CA TYR A 75 -26.21 -12.17 -6.30
C TYR A 75 -25.48 -12.79 -5.09
N TYR A 76 -24.33 -12.24 -4.69
CA TYR A 76 -23.59 -12.74 -3.53
C TYR A 76 -24.34 -12.51 -2.21
N LEU A 77 -25.07 -11.41 -2.07
CA LEU A 77 -25.90 -11.15 -0.90
C LEU A 77 -27.09 -12.11 -0.81
N ARG A 78 -27.76 -12.39 -1.93
CA ARG A 78 -28.82 -13.40 -1.93
C ARG A 78 -28.27 -14.79 -1.62
N SER A 79 -27.07 -15.12 -2.10
CA SER A 79 -26.39 -16.37 -1.76
C SER A 79 -26.06 -16.49 -0.27
N SER A 80 -25.87 -15.37 0.45
CA SER A 80 -25.72 -15.36 1.91
C SER A 80 -27.05 -15.24 2.67
N GLY A 81 -28.19 -15.22 1.95
CA GLY A 81 -29.54 -15.09 2.53
C GLY A 81 -29.97 -13.66 2.83
N PHE A 82 -29.25 -12.66 2.33
CA PHE A 82 -29.54 -11.24 2.54
C PHE A 82 -30.08 -10.58 1.27
N GLU A 83 -31.29 -10.04 1.34
CA GLU A 83 -31.93 -9.30 0.24
C GLU A 83 -31.95 -7.80 0.59
N PRO A 84 -31.03 -6.98 0.04
CA PRO A 84 -30.99 -5.55 0.31
C PRO A 84 -32.15 -4.82 -0.38
N LYS A 85 -32.99 -4.12 0.41
CA LYS A 85 -34.07 -3.26 -0.11
C LYS A 85 -33.56 -1.89 -0.55
N ASP A 86 -32.50 -1.41 0.09
CA ASP A 86 -31.91 -0.10 -0.19
C ASP A 86 -30.66 -0.24 -1.07
N PRO A 87 -30.58 0.47 -2.21
CA PRO A 87 -29.41 0.41 -3.11
C PRO A 87 -28.14 0.96 -2.45
N ARG A 88 -28.28 1.82 -1.44
CA ARG A 88 -27.17 2.36 -0.65
C ARG A 88 -26.37 1.27 0.07
N LEU A 89 -27.05 0.24 0.57
CA LEU A 89 -26.39 -0.88 1.24
C LEU A 89 -25.59 -1.73 0.25
N VAL A 90 -26.13 -1.95 -0.94
CA VAL A 90 -25.43 -2.68 -2.01
C VAL A 90 -24.12 -1.98 -2.37
N ARG A 91 -24.18 -0.65 -2.55
CA ARG A 91 -23.01 0.16 -2.91
C ARG A 91 -21.99 0.25 -1.79
N LEU A 92 -22.45 0.37 -0.54
CA LEU A 92 -21.58 0.35 0.64
C LEU A 92 -20.76 -0.93 0.70
N ILE A 93 -21.42 -2.09 0.53
CA ILE A 93 -20.76 -3.40 0.54
C ILE A 93 -19.78 -3.53 -0.63
N SER A 94 -20.16 -3.06 -1.82
CA SER A 94 -19.27 -3.03 -2.99
C SER A 94 -18.00 -2.21 -2.74
N ILE A 95 -18.13 -1.03 -2.14
CA ILE A 95 -16.98 -0.15 -1.83
C ILE A 95 -16.11 -0.76 -0.74
N ALA A 96 -16.71 -1.35 0.30
CA ALA A 96 -15.96 -2.06 1.33
C ALA A 96 -15.14 -3.22 0.74
N ALA A 97 -15.72 -4.01 -0.16
CA ALA A 97 -15.01 -5.06 -0.88
C ALA A 97 -13.86 -4.52 -1.75
N GLN A 98 -14.08 -3.39 -2.43
CA GLN A 98 -13.04 -2.73 -3.23
C GLN A 98 -11.89 -2.19 -2.38
N LYS A 99 -12.20 -1.61 -1.22
CA LYS A 99 -11.20 -1.16 -0.24
C LYS A 99 -10.39 -2.34 0.27
N PHE A 100 -11.05 -3.45 0.62
CA PHE A 100 -10.40 -4.67 1.07
C PHE A 100 -9.39 -5.22 0.05
N ILE A 101 -9.78 -5.33 -1.24
CA ILE A 101 -8.86 -5.77 -2.31
C ILE A 101 -7.71 -4.78 -2.48
N SER A 102 -7.99 -3.49 -2.38
CA SER A 102 -6.97 -2.45 -2.51
C SER A 102 -5.94 -2.52 -1.38
N ASP A 103 -6.37 -2.81 -0.16
CA ASP A 103 -5.47 -2.92 1.00
C ASP A 103 -4.51 -4.10 0.83
N ILE A 104 -5.04 -5.29 0.50
CA ILE A 104 -4.20 -6.47 0.20
C ILE A 104 -3.21 -6.18 -0.94
N ALA A 105 -3.66 -5.51 -2.01
CA ALA A 105 -2.80 -5.18 -3.13
C ALA A 105 -1.70 -4.18 -2.75
N ASN A 106 -2.01 -3.22 -1.87
CA ASN A 106 -1.04 -2.25 -1.36
C ASN A 106 0.01 -2.93 -0.46
N ASP A 107 -0.39 -3.87 0.39
CA ASP A 107 0.52 -4.61 1.26
C ASP A 107 1.44 -5.52 0.44
N ALA A 108 0.88 -6.26 -0.52
CA ALA A 108 1.66 -7.06 -1.46
C ALA A 108 2.63 -6.19 -2.29
N LEU A 109 2.23 -4.98 -2.69
CA LEU A 109 3.10 -4.03 -3.39
C LEU A 109 4.24 -3.53 -2.50
N GLN A 110 4.01 -3.33 -1.20
CA GLN A 110 5.06 -2.97 -0.24
C GLN A 110 6.10 -4.10 -0.12
N HIS A 111 5.66 -5.35 0.03
CA HIS A 111 6.55 -6.51 0.02
C HIS A 111 7.33 -6.64 -1.29
N CYS A 112 6.66 -6.43 -2.43
CA CYS A 112 7.28 -6.44 -3.75
C CYS A 112 8.36 -5.37 -3.89
N LYS A 113 8.09 -4.14 -3.43
CA LYS A 113 9.06 -3.04 -3.43
C LYS A 113 10.28 -3.36 -2.57
N MET A 114 10.08 -3.80 -1.33
CA MET A 114 11.16 -4.13 -0.40
C MET A 114 12.04 -5.28 -0.91
N ARG A 115 11.42 -6.33 -1.46
CA ARG A 115 12.13 -7.47 -2.07
C ARG A 115 12.94 -7.04 -3.28
N THR A 116 12.36 -6.20 -4.14
CA THR A 116 13.05 -5.76 -5.36
C THR A 116 14.18 -4.76 -5.04
N THR A 117 14.07 -3.94 -3.98
CA THR A 117 15.16 -3.03 -3.55
C THR A 117 16.33 -3.78 -2.91
N ASN A 118 16.06 -4.92 -2.27
CA ASN A 118 17.09 -5.74 -1.64
C ASN A 118 17.81 -6.66 -2.64
N SER A 119 17.21 -6.94 -3.80
CA SER A 119 17.79 -7.74 -4.88
C SER A 119 18.54 -6.92 -5.95
N SER A 120 18.62 -5.59 -5.82
CA SER A 120 19.29 -4.72 -6.80
C SER A 120 20.80 -4.61 -6.59
N SER A 121 21.51 -5.73 -6.77
CA SER A 121 22.91 -5.74 -7.23
C SER A 121 23.01 -5.69 -8.77
N SER A 122 21.90 -5.75 -9.50
CA SER A 122 21.89 -5.66 -10.97
C SER A 122 21.57 -4.24 -11.46
N LYS A 123 22.55 -3.67 -12.16
CA LYS A 123 22.51 -2.38 -12.86
C LYS A 123 21.63 -2.42 -14.11
N GLN A 124 20.31 -2.63 -14.00
CA GLN A 124 19.40 -2.53 -15.15
C GLN A 124 18.42 -1.35 -14.99
N GLY A 125 18.34 -0.54 -16.05
CA GLY A 125 17.73 0.79 -16.12
C GLY A 125 16.44 1.02 -15.32
N THR A 126 16.43 2.13 -14.59
CA THR A 126 15.38 2.63 -13.70
C THR A 126 14.03 2.94 -14.36
N LYS A 127 13.89 2.77 -15.67
CA LYS A 127 12.70 3.20 -16.43
C LYS A 127 11.72 2.07 -16.78
N ASP A 128 12.13 0.80 -16.67
CA ASP A 128 11.32 -0.38 -17.06
C ASP A 128 11.13 -1.39 -15.93
N ARG A 129 11.08 -0.91 -14.68
CA ARG A 129 10.86 -1.78 -13.52
C ARG A 129 9.38 -2.13 -13.42
N ARG A 130 8.99 -3.23 -14.07
CA ARG A 130 7.64 -3.80 -14.01
C ARG A 130 7.44 -4.47 -12.64
N TYR A 131 6.43 -4.03 -11.90
CA TYR A 131 6.00 -4.73 -10.69
C TYR A 131 5.13 -5.92 -11.09
N CYS A 132 5.49 -7.10 -10.60
CA CYS A 132 4.73 -8.33 -10.80
C CYS A 132 4.24 -8.82 -9.45
N LEU A 133 2.94 -9.15 -9.34
CA LEU A 133 2.38 -9.77 -8.14
C LEU A 133 2.83 -11.23 -8.11
N THR A 134 3.64 -11.58 -7.10
CA THR A 134 4.18 -12.95 -6.94
C THR A 134 3.64 -13.60 -5.67
N MET A 135 3.66 -14.94 -5.64
CA MET A 135 3.23 -15.69 -4.45
C MET A 135 4.08 -15.39 -3.21
N GLU A 136 5.33 -14.98 -3.40
CA GLU A 136 6.24 -14.59 -2.31
C GLU A 136 5.80 -13.29 -1.62
N ASP A 137 5.19 -12.37 -2.38
CA ASP A 137 4.69 -11.10 -1.86
C ASP A 137 3.27 -11.22 -1.29
N LEU A 138 2.47 -12.13 -1.88
CA LEU A 138 1.08 -12.33 -1.49
C LEU A 138 0.93 -13.18 -0.22
N THR A 139 1.83 -14.14 0.02
CA THR A 139 1.80 -15.00 1.22
C THR A 139 1.92 -14.22 2.53
N PRO A 140 2.89 -13.29 2.71
CA PRO A 140 2.96 -12.49 3.94
C PRO A 140 1.79 -11.51 4.06
N ALA A 141 1.36 -10.90 2.96
CA ALA A 141 0.20 -9.99 2.96
C ALA A 141 -1.07 -10.70 3.47
N LEU A 142 -1.33 -11.92 2.99
CA LEU A 142 -2.51 -12.70 3.39
C LEU A 142 -2.38 -13.35 4.78
N ALA A 143 -1.16 -13.58 5.26
CA ALA A 143 -0.93 -14.07 6.62
C ALA A 143 -1.39 -13.05 7.68
N GLU A 144 -1.28 -11.75 7.38
CA GLU A 144 -1.76 -10.67 8.25
C GLU A 144 -3.29 -10.63 8.35
N PHE A 145 -3.99 -11.05 7.29
CA PHE A 145 -5.44 -11.27 7.29
C PHE A 145 -5.86 -12.66 7.81
N GLY A 146 -4.91 -13.50 8.26
CA GLY A 146 -5.18 -14.84 8.78
C GLY A 146 -5.42 -15.93 7.72
N ILE A 147 -5.15 -15.66 6.45
CA ILE A 147 -5.34 -16.61 5.34
C ILE A 147 -4.03 -17.35 5.06
N THR A 148 -4.02 -18.66 5.27
CA THR A 148 -2.82 -19.50 5.06
C THR A 148 -2.78 -20.09 3.65
N ILE A 149 -1.83 -19.65 2.81
CA ILE A 149 -1.58 -20.25 1.50
C ILE A 149 -0.42 -21.25 1.59
N LYS A 150 -0.70 -22.53 1.35
CA LYS A 150 0.33 -23.58 1.20
C LYS A 150 0.38 -24.02 -0.24
N LYS A 151 1.16 -23.32 -1.08
CA LYS A 151 1.38 -23.74 -2.47
C LYS A 151 2.69 -24.54 -2.55
N PRO A 152 2.66 -25.83 -2.93
CA PRO A 152 3.89 -26.58 -3.16
C PRO A 152 4.62 -26.03 -4.39
N HIS A 153 5.95 -25.97 -4.32
CA HIS A 153 6.79 -25.43 -5.41
C HIS A 153 6.81 -26.33 -6.65
N TYR A 154 6.55 -27.62 -6.47
CA TYR A 154 6.37 -28.59 -7.53
C TYR A 154 5.47 -29.71 -7.00
N TYR A 155 4.66 -30.28 -7.90
CA TYR A 155 3.97 -31.54 -7.65
C TYR A 155 4.88 -32.67 -8.15
N VAL A 156 5.11 -33.67 -7.31
CA VAL A 156 5.70 -34.95 -7.72
C VAL A 156 4.58 -35.87 -8.16
#